data_AF-A0A8C1KYL1-F1
#
_entry.id   AF-A0A8C1KYL1-F1
#
_cell.length_a   1.000
_cell.length_b   1.000
_cell.length_c   1.000
_cell.angle_alpha   90.00
_cell.angle_beta   90.00
_cell.angle_gamma   90.00
#
_symmetry.space_group_name_H-M   'P 1'
#
loop_
_entity.id
_entity.type
_entity.pdbx_description
1 polymer ?
#
loop_
_entity_poly.entity_id
_entity_poly.type
_entity_poly.pdbx_seq_one_letter_code
_entity_poly.pdbx_strand_id
1 'polypeptide(L)'
;MTACGLKSLKHWCNELNLFSFRFYHEKKLSLLITAASTSSTLTEKKRDIKEDGLNLQDFISGELSEKSSWEEYRGSLKRQKGERLRLPPWLKTEIPIGKNYNKLKNTLRDLNLHTVCEEARCPNIGECWGGGEYATSTATIMLMGDTCTRGCRFCSIKTARKPPPLDAEEPYNTAKAIAAWGLDYVVLTSVDRDDIPDGGAEHFAKTVSYIKERNPKILVECLTPDFRGDLAAVEKIALSGLDVYAHNVETVRDLQRHVRDPRANFDQSLSVLRHVKKVKSGVLTKTSLMLGLGETDAQIHAALKDFRESGVDCLTLGQYMQPTKRNLKVEEYVTPEKFAYWEKVGQEMGFVYTASGPLVRTSYRAGEFFLKNLLEKKKTEGSIEAAE
;
A
#
# COMPACT_ATOMS: atom_id res chain seq x y z
N MET A 1 -21.82 -27.30 40.73
CA MET A 1 -22.05 -27.43 42.18
C MET A 1 -22.02 -28.92 42.46
N THR A 2 -21.05 -29.53 43.12
CA THR A 2 -20.47 -29.20 44.43
C THR A 2 -19.04 -29.78 44.55
N ALA A 3 -18.18 -28.99 45.18
CA ALA A 3 -16.90 -29.26 45.85
C ALA A 3 -16.94 -30.51 46.78
N CYS A 4 -15.89 -31.13 47.34
CA CYS A 4 -14.43 -30.97 47.50
C CYS A 4 -13.99 -32.16 48.42
N GLY A 5 -12.70 -32.53 48.51
CA GLY A 5 -12.19 -33.13 49.75
C GLY A 5 -11.04 -34.15 49.68
N LEU A 6 -9.84 -33.66 49.97
CA LEU A 6 -8.54 -34.28 50.31
C LEU A 6 -8.48 -35.66 51.01
N LYS A 7 -7.37 -36.38 50.74
CA LYS A 7 -6.35 -36.99 51.66
C LYS A 7 -5.73 -38.24 50.96
N SER A 8 -4.51 -38.73 51.15
CA SER A 8 -3.19 -38.33 51.65
C SER A 8 -2.30 -39.60 51.65
N LEU A 9 -0.98 -39.45 51.46
CA LEU A 9 0.14 -40.30 51.95
C LEU A 9 0.55 -41.63 51.28
N LYS A 10 1.87 -41.67 50.95
CA LYS A 10 2.88 -42.77 51.11
C LYS A 10 2.73 -43.99 50.19
N HIS A 11 3.77 -44.68 49.69
CA HIS A 11 5.24 -44.67 49.70
C HIS A 11 5.60 -45.81 48.71
N TRP A 12 6.65 -45.69 47.90
CA TRP A 12 7.70 -46.72 47.74
C TRP A 12 8.73 -46.29 46.68
N CYS A 13 9.99 -46.42 47.07
CA CYS A 13 11.22 -46.13 46.36
C CYS A 13 12.01 -47.46 46.26
N ASN A 14 13.04 -47.48 45.39
CA ASN A 14 14.19 -48.41 45.25
C ASN A 14 14.23 -49.15 43.89
N GLU A 15 15.36 -49.31 43.19
CA GLU A 15 16.78 -48.96 43.44
C GLU A 15 17.64 -49.27 42.17
N LEU A 16 18.77 -48.52 42.03
CA LEU A 16 20.14 -48.92 41.59
C LEU A 16 20.41 -49.44 40.15
N ASN A 17 21.54 -49.20 39.46
CA ASN A 17 22.95 -48.90 39.79
C ASN A 17 23.59 -48.10 38.61
N LEU A 18 24.35 -47.01 38.82
CA LEU A 18 25.81 -46.89 39.09
C LEU A 18 26.75 -47.28 37.93
N PHE A 19 27.51 -46.31 37.40
CA PHE A 19 28.96 -46.42 37.22
C PHE A 19 29.65 -45.05 37.18
N SER A 20 30.81 -45.00 37.83
CA SER A 20 31.62 -43.85 38.27
C SER A 20 32.61 -43.36 37.20
N PHE A 21 33.05 -42.10 37.25
CA PHE A 21 34.48 -41.71 37.33
C PHE A 21 34.65 -40.23 37.71
N ARG A 22 35.83 -39.89 38.23
CA ARG A 22 36.07 -39.04 39.41
C ARG A 22 37.10 -37.93 39.09
N PHE A 23 37.18 -36.93 39.97
CA PHE A 23 38.29 -35.96 40.23
C PHE A 23 38.40 -34.69 39.32
N TYR A 24 38.77 -33.47 39.77
CA TYR A 24 39.68 -33.04 40.87
C TYR A 24 39.41 -31.55 41.32
N HIS A 25 39.39 -31.30 42.65
CA HIS A 25 39.64 -30.07 43.50
C HIS A 25 39.08 -28.66 43.15
N GLU A 26 38.37 -27.89 44.00
CA GLU A 26 38.46 -27.41 45.42
C GLU A 26 39.31 -26.14 45.73
N LYS A 27 38.60 -25.09 46.20
CA LYS A 27 38.83 -24.19 47.37
C LYS A 27 39.75 -22.94 47.33
N LYS A 28 39.13 -21.76 47.55
CA LYS A 28 39.22 -20.83 48.73
C LYS A 28 38.69 -19.44 48.30
N LEU A 29 37.52 -18.94 48.73
CA LEU A 29 37.02 -18.45 50.02
C LEU A 29 37.68 -17.14 50.55
N SER A 30 36.95 -16.03 50.37
CA SER A 30 36.65 -14.92 51.30
C SER A 30 37.78 -14.19 52.07
N LEU A 31 37.94 -12.87 51.85
CA LEU A 31 37.65 -11.84 52.85
C LEU A 31 37.79 -10.39 52.29
N LEU A 32 37.02 -9.47 52.89
CA LEU A 32 37.17 -8.00 52.99
C LEU A 32 36.22 -7.10 52.19
N ILE A 33 35.29 -6.57 52.98
CA ILE A 33 34.39 -5.43 52.80
C ILE A 33 35.19 -4.12 52.67
N THR A 34 34.53 -3.10 52.12
CA THR A 34 34.84 -1.64 52.07
C THR A 34 35.83 -1.15 51.00
N ALA A 35 35.29 -0.69 49.86
CA ALA A 35 35.47 0.68 49.38
C ALA A 35 34.51 0.96 48.22
N ALA A 36 33.84 2.10 48.31
CA ALA A 36 32.90 2.61 47.34
C ALA A 36 33.56 3.02 46.01
N SER A 37 32.69 3.21 45.02
CA SER A 37 32.86 4.01 43.80
C SER A 37 33.36 3.32 42.52
N THR A 38 32.54 3.51 41.49
CA THR A 38 32.82 3.47 40.05
C THR A 38 32.76 2.14 39.28
N SER A 39 31.99 2.20 38.18
CA SER A 39 32.02 1.35 36.98
C SER A 39 31.19 0.05 36.95
N SER A 40 29.86 0.19 36.85
CA SER A 40 29.01 -0.78 36.14
C SER A 40 28.52 -0.16 34.82
N THR A 41 29.33 -0.21 33.77
CA THR A 41 28.88 0.13 32.41
C THR A 41 29.32 -0.95 31.46
N LEU A 42 28.51 -2.01 31.29
CA LEU A 42 28.64 -2.93 30.15
C LEU A 42 27.41 -3.85 30.02
N THR A 43 26.16 -3.34 30.13
CA THR A 43 24.97 -4.17 29.82
C THR A 43 23.67 -3.44 29.45
N GLU A 44 23.71 -2.20 28.95
CA GLU A 44 22.49 -1.47 28.56
C GLU A 44 22.68 -0.63 27.28
N LYS A 45 23.14 -1.26 26.19
CA LYS A 45 23.18 -0.64 24.85
C LYS A 45 22.57 -1.58 23.80
N LYS A 46 21.29 -1.91 23.97
CA LYS A 46 20.44 -2.43 22.88
C LYS A 46 18.99 -2.05 23.18
N ARG A 47 18.38 -1.40 22.18
CA ARG A 47 16.99 -0.88 22.09
C ARG A 47 16.81 0.56 22.56
N ASP A 48 17.14 1.47 21.66
CA ASP A 48 16.28 2.62 21.38
C ASP A 48 16.57 3.08 19.95
N ILE A 49 15.89 2.46 18.98
CA ILE A 49 15.80 2.99 17.62
C ILE A 49 14.56 3.87 17.62
N LYS A 50 14.74 5.17 17.87
CA LYS A 50 13.67 6.17 17.72
C LYS A 50 13.06 6.10 16.31
N GLU A 51 11.77 5.83 16.24
CA GLU A 51 10.92 5.83 15.03
C GLU A 51 10.64 7.24 14.52
N ASP A 52 11.65 8.01 14.12
CA ASP A 52 11.43 9.42 13.75
C ASP A 52 11.23 9.61 12.22
N GLY A 53 10.32 8.85 11.60
CA GLY A 53 9.81 9.13 10.23
C GLY A 53 8.94 10.39 10.16
N LEU A 54 8.42 10.78 8.98
CA LEU A 54 7.24 11.66 9.01
C LEU A 54 6.09 10.82 9.61
N ASN A 55 5.44 11.34 10.65
CA ASN A 55 4.26 10.73 11.24
C ASN A 55 2.99 11.37 10.64
N LEU A 56 1.82 10.75 10.80
CA LEU A 56 0.55 11.33 10.36
C LEU A 56 0.38 12.76 10.92
N GLN A 57 0.87 13.00 12.13
CA GLN A 57 0.91 14.30 12.81
C GLN A 57 1.72 15.37 12.06
N ASP A 58 2.70 14.99 11.23
CA ASP A 58 3.47 15.97 10.44
C ASP A 58 2.68 16.50 9.23
N PHE A 59 1.66 15.76 8.80
CA PHE A 59 0.71 16.19 7.77
C PHE A 59 -0.40 17.07 8.36
N ILE A 60 -0.67 16.92 9.65
CA ILE A 60 -1.76 17.57 10.37
C ILE A 60 -1.39 19.02 10.71
N SER A 61 -2.16 19.99 10.19
CA SER A 61 -2.14 21.38 10.68
C SER A 61 -3.52 21.78 11.20
N GLY A 62 -3.56 22.44 12.37
CA GLY A 62 -4.79 22.85 13.05
C GLY A 62 -5.59 23.94 12.36
N GLU A 63 -4.98 24.71 11.45
CA GLU A 63 -5.64 25.69 10.59
C GLU A 63 -4.86 25.77 9.27
N LEU A 64 -5.48 25.43 8.14
CA LEU A 64 -4.89 25.69 6.83
C LEU A 64 -5.28 27.09 6.38
N SER A 65 -4.27 27.95 6.23
CA SER A 65 -4.40 29.26 5.61
C SER A 65 -4.83 29.13 4.15
N GLU A 66 -5.66 30.07 3.72
CA GLU A 66 -6.21 30.24 2.37
C GLU A 66 -5.18 30.05 1.24
N LYS A 67 -5.70 29.89 0.01
CA LYS A 67 -4.95 29.81 -1.26
C LYS A 67 -3.88 30.91 -1.47
N SER A 68 -3.86 31.96 -0.65
CA SER A 68 -2.82 33.01 -0.61
C SER A 68 -1.44 32.54 -0.11
N SER A 69 -1.35 31.40 0.58
CA SER A 69 -0.08 30.96 1.22
C SER A 69 0.94 30.23 0.31
N TRP A 70 0.59 29.97 -0.95
CA TRP A 70 1.33 29.08 -1.85
C TRP A 70 2.45 29.81 -2.59
N GLU A 71 2.13 31.00 -3.10
CA GLU A 71 3.04 31.90 -3.84
C GLU A 71 4.15 32.47 -2.95
N GLU A 72 3.92 32.49 -1.63
CA GLU A 72 4.83 33.04 -0.63
C GLU A 72 5.82 32.02 -0.04
N TYR A 73 5.70 30.72 -0.39
CA TYR A 73 6.59 29.70 0.15
C TYR A 73 8.02 29.89 -0.37
N ARG A 74 8.92 30.36 0.51
CA ARG A 74 10.35 30.59 0.21
C ARG A 74 11.29 29.44 0.60
N GLY A 75 10.75 28.27 0.96
CA GLY A 75 11.58 27.11 1.30
C GLY A 75 12.21 26.46 0.07
N SER A 76 13.32 25.75 0.26
CA SER A 76 13.92 24.97 -0.84
C SER A 76 12.97 23.84 -1.26
N LEU A 77 12.71 23.73 -2.56
CA LEU A 77 11.92 22.65 -3.14
C LEU A 77 12.77 21.47 -3.59
N LYS A 78 14.06 21.68 -3.87
CA LYS A 78 14.99 20.63 -4.29
C LYS A 78 15.99 20.32 -3.19
N ARG A 79 16.25 19.03 -2.98
CA ARG A 79 17.09 18.54 -1.90
C ARG A 79 18.57 18.80 -2.20
N GLN A 80 19.27 19.45 -1.26
CA GLN A 80 20.72 19.51 -1.27
C GLN A 80 21.33 18.30 -0.53
N LYS A 81 22.56 17.92 -0.88
CA LYS A 81 23.23 16.74 -0.31
C LYS A 81 23.44 16.94 1.20
N GLY A 82 22.84 16.06 2.01
CA GLY A 82 22.93 16.10 3.47
C GLY A 82 21.71 16.73 4.16
N GLU A 83 20.85 17.41 3.42
CA GLU A 83 19.69 18.10 3.98
C GLU A 83 18.39 17.30 3.86
N ARG A 84 17.41 17.64 4.71
CA ARG A 84 16.03 17.16 4.64
C ARG A 84 15.13 18.31 4.27
N LEU A 85 14.31 18.14 3.23
CA LEU A 85 13.36 19.15 2.81
C LEU A 85 12.21 19.28 3.83
N ARG A 86 11.88 20.52 4.19
CA ARG A 86 10.70 20.83 5.00
C ARG A 86 9.45 20.66 4.16
N LEU A 87 8.43 20.01 4.71
CA LEU A 87 7.16 19.79 4.04
C LEU A 87 6.50 21.14 3.68
N PRO A 88 6.25 21.42 2.39
CA PRO A 88 5.53 22.60 1.93
C PRO A 88 4.07 22.61 2.39
N PRO A 89 3.43 23.80 2.43
CA PRO A 89 2.06 23.93 2.91
C PRO A 89 1.03 23.13 2.08
N TRP A 90 1.26 22.88 0.77
CA TRP A 90 0.30 22.09 -0.03
C TRP A 90 0.00 20.72 0.56
N LEU A 91 1.07 20.12 1.07
CA LEU A 91 1.12 18.70 1.32
C LEU A 91 0.62 18.39 2.72
N LYS A 92 0.21 19.42 3.47
CA LYS A 92 -0.44 19.30 4.75
C LYS A 92 -1.93 19.04 4.55
N THR A 93 -2.47 18.14 5.35
CA THR A 93 -3.87 17.72 5.35
C THR A 93 -4.46 17.89 6.74
N GLU A 94 -5.78 17.96 6.84
CA GLU A 94 -6.45 18.02 8.14
C GLU A 94 -6.41 16.67 8.88
N ILE A 95 -6.69 16.71 10.19
CA ILE A 95 -6.81 15.49 11.00
C ILE A 95 -8.06 14.73 10.55
N PRO A 96 -7.95 13.42 10.24
CA PRO A 96 -9.13 12.61 9.99
C PRO A 96 -9.99 12.51 11.26
N ILE A 97 -11.15 13.19 11.28
CA ILE A 97 -12.14 13.16 12.36
C ILE A 97 -13.50 12.83 11.74
N GLY A 98 -14.19 11.77 12.22
CA GLY A 98 -15.54 11.46 11.75
C GLY A 98 -16.10 10.11 12.19
N LYS A 99 -17.45 10.01 12.27
CA LYS A 99 -18.16 8.78 12.64
C LYS A 99 -17.98 7.65 11.60
N ASN A 100 -17.99 7.99 10.31
CA ASN A 100 -17.81 7.02 9.21
C ASN A 100 -16.42 6.38 9.21
N TYR A 101 -15.38 7.18 9.43
CA TYR A 101 -14.01 6.68 9.58
C TYR A 101 -13.89 5.64 10.70
N ASN A 102 -14.45 5.93 11.89
CA ASN A 102 -14.43 4.99 13.01
C ASN A 102 -15.22 3.71 12.75
N LYS A 103 -16.38 3.81 12.06
CA LYS A 103 -17.18 2.65 11.65
C LYS A 103 -16.36 1.73 10.74
N LEU A 104 -15.78 2.28 9.67
CA LEU A 104 -15.03 1.50 8.69
C LEU A 104 -13.78 0.86 9.33
N LYS A 105 -13.07 1.62 10.17
CA LYS A 105 -11.93 1.13 10.95
C LYS A 105 -12.27 -0.06 11.84
N ASN A 106 -13.39 -0.01 12.55
CA ASN A 106 -13.80 -1.12 13.42
C ASN A 106 -14.17 -2.35 12.59
N THR A 107 -14.92 -2.18 11.49
CA THR A 107 -15.29 -3.33 10.63
C THR A 107 -14.09 -4.00 9.99
N LEU A 108 -13.08 -3.23 9.57
CA LEU A 108 -11.83 -3.79 9.02
C LEU A 108 -11.11 -4.66 10.05
N ARG A 109 -11.04 -4.22 11.30
CA ARG A 109 -10.43 -4.99 12.41
C ARG A 109 -11.22 -6.25 12.74
N ASP A 110 -12.54 -6.16 12.82
CA ASP A 110 -13.41 -7.29 13.16
C ASP A 110 -13.33 -8.41 12.12
N LEU A 111 -13.07 -8.05 10.86
CA LEU A 111 -12.95 -8.98 9.73
C LEU A 111 -11.50 -9.37 9.41
N ASN A 112 -10.53 -8.92 10.21
CA ASN A 112 -9.11 -9.13 9.99
C ASN A 112 -8.65 -8.75 8.57
N LEU A 113 -9.19 -7.64 8.04
CA LEU A 113 -8.86 -7.11 6.72
C LEU A 113 -7.83 -5.98 6.83
N HIS A 114 -6.92 -5.93 5.86
CA HIS A 114 -5.92 -4.87 5.78
C HIS A 114 -6.29 -3.83 4.72
N THR A 115 -5.86 -2.59 4.92
CA THR A 115 -6.01 -1.52 3.93
C THR A 115 -4.68 -0.85 3.67
N VAL A 116 -4.41 -0.52 2.39
CA VAL A 116 -3.23 0.29 2.05
C VAL A 116 -3.32 1.68 2.68
N CYS A 117 -4.53 2.17 2.95
CA CYS A 117 -4.74 3.48 3.57
C CYS A 117 -4.08 3.55 4.97
N GLU A 118 -4.22 2.51 5.78
CA GLU A 118 -3.59 2.42 7.09
C GLU A 118 -2.11 2.03 6.98
N GLU A 119 -1.80 0.97 6.22
CA GLU A 119 -0.44 0.38 6.18
C GLU A 119 0.58 1.27 5.45
N ALA A 120 0.13 2.06 4.46
CA ALA A 120 0.96 3.04 3.75
C ALA A 120 0.89 4.45 4.33
N ARG A 121 0.21 4.65 5.47
CA ARG A 121 0.07 5.95 6.16
C ARG A 121 -0.48 7.04 5.23
N CYS A 122 -1.58 6.74 4.54
CA CYS A 122 -2.12 7.63 3.51
C CYS A 122 -2.61 8.95 4.12
N PRO A 123 -2.17 10.12 3.61
CA PRO A 123 -2.65 11.42 4.11
C PRO A 123 -4.13 11.65 3.77
N ASN A 124 -4.68 10.95 2.77
CA ASN A 124 -6.04 11.14 2.28
C ASN A 124 -7.08 10.24 2.98
N ILE A 125 -6.68 9.47 4.02
CA ILE A 125 -7.55 8.46 4.63
C ILE A 125 -8.85 9.06 5.19
N GLY A 126 -8.78 10.26 5.78
CA GLY A 126 -9.95 10.97 6.31
C GLY A 126 -10.94 11.36 5.22
N GLU A 127 -10.43 11.88 4.10
CA GLU A 127 -11.25 12.28 2.95
C GLU A 127 -11.90 11.06 2.27
N CYS A 128 -11.15 9.97 2.10
CA CYS A 128 -11.64 8.77 1.42
C CYS A 128 -12.68 8.01 2.25
N TRP A 129 -12.46 7.85 3.55
CA TRP A 129 -13.35 7.09 4.44
C TRP A 129 -14.45 7.95 5.08
N GLY A 130 -14.29 9.27 5.05
CA GLY A 130 -15.20 10.21 5.70
C GLY A 130 -16.56 10.31 5.02
N GLY A 131 -16.62 10.12 3.69
CA GLY A 131 -17.83 10.02 2.86
C GLY A 131 -19.05 10.79 3.39
N GLY A 132 -19.25 12.04 2.97
CA GLY A 132 -20.48 12.80 3.29
C GLY A 132 -21.73 12.22 2.61
N GLU A 133 -22.92 12.73 2.95
CA GLU A 133 -24.23 12.28 2.43
C GLU A 133 -24.36 12.27 0.89
N TYR A 134 -23.47 12.97 0.18
CA TYR A 134 -23.45 13.08 -1.29
C TYR A 134 -22.17 12.56 -1.95
N ALA A 135 -21.32 11.86 -1.19
CA ALA A 135 -19.98 11.48 -1.61
C ALA A 135 -19.86 9.96 -1.74
N THR A 136 -19.41 9.47 -2.90
CA THR A 136 -19.02 8.07 -3.07
C THR A 136 -17.96 7.72 -2.03
N SER A 137 -18.30 6.77 -1.16
CA SER A 137 -17.37 6.18 -0.21
C SER A 137 -16.56 5.14 -0.97
N THR A 138 -15.23 5.26 -0.90
CA THR A 138 -14.33 4.28 -1.52
C THR A 138 -13.37 3.74 -0.47
N ALA A 139 -13.16 2.44 -0.51
CA ALA A 139 -12.13 1.76 0.27
C ALA A 139 -11.12 1.11 -0.67
N THR A 140 -9.85 1.19 -0.30
CA THR A 140 -8.79 0.38 -0.92
C THR A 140 -8.42 -0.75 0.02
N ILE A 141 -8.81 -1.97 -0.34
CA ILE A 141 -8.57 -3.17 0.45
C ILE A 141 -7.29 -3.83 -0.03
N MET A 142 -6.41 -4.16 0.91
CA MET A 142 -5.16 -4.86 0.63
C MET A 142 -5.32 -6.33 0.98
N LEU A 143 -5.31 -7.17 -0.06
CA LEU A 143 -5.39 -8.62 0.04
C LEU A 143 -4.01 -9.21 0.37
N MET A 144 -4.02 -10.46 0.86
CA MET A 144 -2.84 -11.29 1.08
C MET A 144 -1.96 -10.81 2.25
N GLY A 145 -2.58 -10.12 3.20
CA GLY A 145 -1.94 -9.61 4.42
C GLY A 145 -1.15 -8.32 4.24
N ASP A 146 -0.33 -8.00 5.23
CA ASP A 146 0.41 -6.74 5.37
C ASP A 146 1.93 -6.87 5.13
N THR A 147 2.37 -8.05 4.68
CA THR A 147 3.80 -8.40 4.60
C THR A 147 4.16 -8.89 3.20
N CYS A 148 4.99 -8.09 2.53
CA CYS A 148 5.40 -8.28 1.14
C CYS A 148 6.68 -9.11 1.01
N THR A 149 6.80 -9.88 -0.07
CA THR A 149 8.03 -10.58 -0.45
C THR A 149 9.06 -9.69 -1.15
N ARG A 150 8.68 -8.44 -1.47
CA ARG A 150 9.49 -7.43 -2.16
C ARG A 150 9.80 -6.21 -1.30
N GLY A 151 10.94 -5.60 -1.58
CA GLY A 151 11.49 -4.47 -0.82
C GLY A 151 11.63 -3.19 -1.64
N CYS A 152 10.51 -2.67 -2.17
CA CYS A 152 10.50 -1.38 -2.87
C CYS A 152 10.93 -0.25 -1.91
N ARG A 153 11.89 0.59 -2.33
CA ARG A 153 12.52 1.59 -1.45
C ARG A 153 11.63 2.78 -1.12
N PHE A 154 10.56 2.99 -1.89
CA PHE A 154 9.52 3.99 -1.62
C PHE A 154 8.42 3.49 -0.66
N CYS A 155 8.28 2.18 -0.48
CA CYS A 155 7.12 1.56 0.17
C CYS A 155 7.36 1.30 1.67
N SER A 156 6.34 1.49 2.51
CA SER A 156 6.42 1.23 3.97
C SER A 156 5.84 -0.10 4.42
N ILE A 157 5.27 -0.88 3.51
CA ILE A 157 4.71 -2.20 3.81
C ILE A 157 5.81 -3.12 4.37
N LYS A 158 5.45 -3.95 5.35
CA LYS A 158 6.40 -4.88 5.99
C LYS A 158 6.96 -5.83 4.95
N THR A 159 8.18 -6.32 5.18
CA THR A 159 8.83 -7.24 4.24
C THR A 159 9.28 -8.50 4.95
N ALA A 160 9.03 -9.66 4.33
CA ALA A 160 9.53 -10.95 4.77
C ALA A 160 9.72 -11.87 3.57
N ARG A 161 10.78 -12.69 3.59
CA ARG A 161 11.01 -13.69 2.54
C ARG A 161 9.93 -14.77 2.50
N LYS A 162 9.33 -15.07 3.66
CA LYS A 162 8.25 -16.05 3.84
C LYS A 162 7.17 -15.40 4.71
N PRO A 163 6.23 -14.64 4.12
CA PRO A 163 5.09 -14.11 4.85
C PRO A 163 4.18 -15.25 5.36
N PRO A 164 3.21 -14.97 6.24
CA PRO A 164 2.19 -15.94 6.63
C PRO A 164 1.46 -16.57 5.43
N PRO A 165 0.94 -17.81 5.57
CA PRO A 165 0.13 -18.43 4.53
C PRO A 165 -1.11 -17.58 4.23
N LEU A 166 -1.60 -17.64 2.99
CA LEU A 166 -2.86 -17.01 2.63
C LEU A 166 -4.01 -17.60 3.46
N ASP A 167 -4.90 -16.75 3.93
CA ASP A 167 -6.18 -17.19 4.47
C ASP A 167 -7.09 -17.60 3.31
N ALA A 168 -7.52 -18.87 3.29
CA ALA A 168 -8.38 -19.39 2.23
C ALA A 168 -9.76 -18.71 2.20
N GLU A 169 -10.22 -18.16 3.33
CA GLU A 169 -11.52 -17.49 3.47
C GLU A 169 -11.45 -15.98 3.21
N GLU A 170 -10.26 -15.39 3.09
CA GLU A 170 -10.07 -13.95 2.81
C GLU A 170 -10.86 -13.47 1.59
N PRO A 171 -10.91 -14.17 0.44
CA PRO A 171 -11.71 -13.73 -0.71
C PRO A 171 -13.20 -13.64 -0.40
N TYR A 172 -13.74 -14.65 0.29
CA TYR A 172 -15.16 -14.72 0.62
C TYR A 172 -15.53 -13.66 1.67
N ASN A 173 -14.72 -13.54 2.72
CA ASN A 173 -14.94 -12.57 3.81
C ASN A 173 -14.81 -11.13 3.31
N THR A 174 -13.82 -10.85 2.45
CA THR A 174 -13.65 -9.54 1.81
C THR A 174 -14.86 -9.18 0.97
N ALA A 175 -15.33 -10.10 0.11
CA ALA A 175 -16.50 -9.87 -0.71
C ALA A 175 -17.78 -9.63 0.12
N LYS A 176 -17.95 -10.39 1.21
CA LYS A 176 -19.05 -10.21 2.17
C LYS A 176 -18.99 -8.82 2.83
N ALA A 177 -17.80 -8.37 3.22
CA ALA A 177 -17.58 -7.06 3.84
C ALA A 177 -17.97 -5.93 2.88
N ILE A 178 -17.42 -5.95 1.66
CA ILE A 178 -17.64 -4.93 0.64
C ILE A 178 -19.11 -4.81 0.27
N ALA A 179 -19.81 -5.95 0.11
CA ALA A 179 -21.24 -5.95 -0.16
C ALA A 179 -22.07 -5.31 0.98
N ALA A 180 -21.65 -5.49 2.23
CA ALA A 180 -22.33 -4.92 3.39
C ALA A 180 -22.07 -3.41 3.59
N TRP A 181 -20.96 -2.90 3.06
CA TRP A 181 -20.60 -1.47 3.20
C TRP A 181 -21.38 -0.53 2.27
N GLY A 182 -22.07 -1.07 1.25
CA GLY A 182 -22.84 -0.26 0.31
C GLY A 182 -21.95 0.65 -0.55
N LEU A 183 -20.72 0.22 -0.85
CA LEU A 183 -19.81 0.97 -1.73
C LEU A 183 -20.22 0.81 -3.18
N ASP A 184 -20.16 1.89 -3.95
CA ASP A 184 -20.32 1.83 -5.41
C ASP A 184 -19.04 1.41 -6.13
N TYR A 185 -17.89 1.70 -5.53
CA TYR A 185 -16.56 1.50 -6.10
C TYR A 185 -15.62 0.96 -5.03
N VAL A 186 -14.83 -0.06 -5.38
CA VAL A 186 -13.80 -0.61 -4.52
C VAL A 186 -12.50 -0.79 -5.28
N VAL A 187 -11.39 -0.42 -4.64
CA VAL A 187 -10.06 -0.75 -5.14
C VAL A 187 -9.55 -1.94 -4.35
N LEU A 188 -9.17 -3.01 -5.04
CA LEU A 188 -8.44 -4.12 -4.48
C LEU A 188 -6.98 -3.95 -4.84
N THR A 189 -6.09 -4.15 -3.88
CA THR A 189 -4.65 -4.22 -4.10
C THR A 189 -4.08 -5.39 -3.30
N SER A 190 -2.80 -5.69 -3.45
CA SER A 190 -2.15 -6.73 -2.65
C SER A 190 -0.67 -6.45 -2.48
N VAL A 191 -0.07 -7.14 -1.51
CA VAL A 191 1.38 -7.30 -1.47
C VAL A 191 1.86 -8.25 -2.57
N ASP A 192 3.15 -8.22 -2.91
CA ASP A 192 3.77 -9.23 -3.77
C ASP A 192 3.95 -10.54 -3.00
N ARG A 193 3.48 -11.65 -3.58
CA ARG A 193 3.58 -13.01 -3.04
C ARG A 193 4.44 -13.93 -3.91
N ASP A 194 5.71 -13.55 -4.11
CA ASP A 194 6.68 -14.34 -4.88
C ASP A 194 6.96 -15.74 -4.24
N ASP A 195 6.45 -16.01 -3.04
CA ASP A 195 6.51 -17.30 -2.36
C ASP A 195 5.46 -18.32 -2.85
N ILE A 196 4.47 -17.89 -3.64
CA ILE A 196 3.39 -18.71 -4.17
C ILE A 196 3.51 -18.80 -5.71
N PRO A 197 3.25 -19.96 -6.34
CA PRO A 197 3.50 -20.17 -7.77
C PRO A 197 2.83 -19.15 -8.72
N ASP A 198 1.59 -18.74 -8.46
CA ASP A 198 0.84 -17.80 -9.30
C ASP A 198 0.89 -16.36 -8.76
N GLY A 199 1.76 -16.08 -7.78
CA GLY A 199 1.86 -14.79 -7.13
C GLY A 199 0.58 -14.32 -6.41
N GLY A 200 -0.39 -15.21 -6.18
CA GLY A 200 -1.68 -14.90 -5.58
C GLY A 200 -2.77 -14.47 -6.56
N ALA A 201 -2.56 -14.64 -7.87
CA ALA A 201 -3.54 -14.23 -8.88
C ALA A 201 -4.89 -14.94 -8.77
N GLU A 202 -4.91 -16.24 -8.42
CA GLU A 202 -6.14 -16.97 -8.14
C GLU A 202 -6.91 -16.36 -6.97
N HIS A 203 -6.20 -16.00 -5.90
CA HIS A 203 -6.78 -15.41 -4.71
C HIS A 203 -7.45 -14.08 -5.05
N PHE A 204 -6.75 -13.23 -5.81
CA PHE A 204 -7.25 -11.95 -6.30
C PHE A 204 -8.50 -12.11 -7.17
N ALA A 205 -8.46 -13.01 -8.15
CA ALA A 205 -9.55 -13.25 -9.09
C ALA A 205 -10.81 -13.80 -8.39
N LYS A 206 -10.63 -14.68 -7.39
CA LYS A 206 -11.74 -15.17 -6.54
C LYS A 206 -12.42 -14.04 -5.77
N THR A 207 -11.63 -13.13 -5.18
CA THR A 207 -12.19 -11.98 -4.46
C THR A 207 -13.07 -11.13 -5.37
N VAL A 208 -12.60 -10.82 -6.58
CA VAL A 208 -13.40 -10.06 -7.57
C VAL A 208 -14.68 -10.83 -7.94
N SER A 209 -14.56 -12.12 -8.24
CA SER A 209 -15.69 -12.95 -8.65
C SER A 209 -16.77 -13.00 -7.55
N TYR A 210 -16.36 -13.18 -6.29
CA TYR A 210 -17.28 -13.18 -5.15
C TYR A 210 -17.94 -11.83 -4.87
N ILE A 211 -17.25 -10.71 -5.13
CA ILE A 211 -17.86 -9.37 -5.08
C ILE A 211 -18.93 -9.25 -6.15
N LYS A 212 -18.61 -9.62 -7.40
CA LYS A 212 -19.52 -9.51 -8.55
C LYS A 212 -20.74 -10.42 -8.42
N GLU A 213 -20.58 -11.62 -7.86
CA GLU A 213 -21.68 -12.54 -7.56
C GLU A 213 -22.66 -11.94 -6.55
N ARG A 214 -22.15 -11.26 -5.51
CA ARG A 214 -22.98 -10.63 -4.46
C ARG A 214 -23.65 -9.36 -4.94
N ASN A 215 -22.91 -8.54 -5.68
CA ASN A 215 -23.41 -7.28 -6.20
C ASN A 215 -22.68 -6.90 -7.51
N PRO A 216 -23.27 -7.22 -8.67
CA PRO A 216 -22.65 -6.92 -9.97
C PRO A 216 -22.57 -5.41 -10.27
N LYS A 217 -23.27 -4.57 -9.51
CA LYS A 217 -23.25 -3.11 -9.68
C LYS A 217 -21.99 -2.45 -9.10
N ILE A 218 -21.34 -3.08 -8.12
CA ILE A 218 -20.11 -2.54 -7.52
C ILE A 218 -19.02 -2.56 -8.57
N LEU A 219 -18.42 -1.41 -8.84
CA LEU A 219 -17.26 -1.30 -9.71
C LEU A 219 -16.00 -1.74 -8.96
N VAL A 220 -15.19 -2.57 -9.60
CA VAL A 220 -13.99 -3.16 -9.00
C VAL A 220 -12.77 -2.77 -9.81
N GLU A 221 -11.88 -1.99 -9.18
CA GLU A 221 -10.54 -1.70 -9.68
C GLU A 221 -9.52 -2.63 -9.01
N CYS A 222 -8.68 -3.28 -9.79
CA CYS A 222 -7.62 -4.16 -9.28
C CYS A 222 -6.25 -3.52 -9.53
N LEU A 223 -5.63 -2.99 -8.48
CA LEU A 223 -4.23 -2.55 -8.49
C LEU A 223 -3.32 -3.73 -8.17
N THR A 224 -2.77 -4.32 -9.23
CA THR A 224 -2.10 -5.62 -9.18
C THR A 224 -0.57 -5.51 -9.09
N PRO A 225 0.10 -6.52 -8.50
CA PRO A 225 1.51 -6.81 -8.72
C PRO A 225 1.85 -7.03 -10.21
N ASP A 226 3.15 -7.15 -10.53
CA ASP A 226 3.58 -7.52 -11.88
C ASP A 226 3.64 -9.04 -12.14
N PHE A 227 3.39 -9.85 -11.11
CA PHE A 227 3.49 -11.33 -11.12
C PHE A 227 4.80 -11.86 -11.72
N ARG A 228 5.90 -11.09 -11.61
CA ARG A 228 7.20 -11.39 -12.24
C ARG A 228 7.11 -11.58 -13.76
N GLY A 229 6.14 -10.92 -14.39
CA GLY A 229 5.87 -11.05 -15.82
C GLY A 229 5.10 -12.31 -16.22
N ASP A 230 4.52 -13.06 -15.26
CA ASP A 230 3.63 -14.18 -15.58
C ASP A 230 2.31 -13.66 -16.19
N LEU A 231 2.21 -13.75 -17.51
CA LEU A 231 1.06 -13.27 -18.24
C LEU A 231 -0.19 -14.15 -18.02
N ALA A 232 -0.05 -15.42 -17.63
CA ALA A 232 -1.20 -16.25 -17.30
C ALA A 232 -1.86 -15.81 -15.99
N ALA A 233 -1.05 -15.36 -15.02
CA ALA A 233 -1.53 -14.73 -13.79
C ALA A 233 -2.26 -13.40 -14.09
N VAL A 234 -1.70 -12.57 -14.99
CA VAL A 234 -2.32 -11.33 -15.46
C VAL A 234 -3.66 -11.59 -16.14
N GLU A 235 -3.71 -12.54 -17.08
CA GLU A 235 -4.91 -12.95 -17.82
C GLU A 235 -6.03 -13.41 -16.87
N LYS A 236 -5.69 -14.24 -15.88
CA LYS A 236 -6.65 -14.73 -14.89
C LYS A 236 -7.39 -13.61 -14.19
N ILE A 237 -6.67 -12.57 -13.75
CA ILE A 237 -7.27 -11.41 -13.10
C ILE A 237 -8.06 -10.57 -14.12
N ALA A 238 -7.53 -10.32 -15.31
CA ALA A 238 -8.22 -9.56 -16.36
C ALA A 238 -9.60 -10.17 -16.72
N LEU A 239 -9.73 -11.50 -16.61
CA LEU A 239 -10.96 -12.23 -16.88
C LEU A 239 -11.90 -12.39 -15.67
N SER A 240 -11.51 -11.93 -14.47
CA SER A 240 -12.28 -12.14 -13.23
C SER A 240 -13.56 -11.30 -13.11
N GLY A 241 -13.86 -10.48 -14.11
CA GLY A 241 -15.04 -9.59 -14.11
C GLY A 241 -14.78 -8.20 -13.54
N LEU A 242 -13.52 -7.82 -13.26
CA LEU A 242 -13.16 -6.45 -12.87
C LEU A 242 -13.53 -5.42 -13.94
N ASP A 243 -13.65 -4.15 -13.53
CA ASP A 243 -13.96 -3.04 -14.43
C ASP A 243 -12.70 -2.24 -14.83
N VAL A 244 -11.72 -2.11 -13.91
CA VAL A 244 -10.47 -1.38 -14.13
C VAL A 244 -9.27 -2.21 -13.67
N TYR A 245 -8.30 -2.41 -14.57
CA TYR A 245 -7.04 -3.07 -14.26
C TYR A 245 -5.95 -2.01 -14.07
N ALA A 246 -5.44 -1.88 -12.85
CA ALA A 246 -4.34 -0.97 -12.54
C ALA A 246 -3.04 -1.76 -12.30
N HIS A 247 -1.94 -1.23 -12.83
CA HIS A 247 -0.60 -1.66 -12.46
C HIS A 247 0.33 -0.45 -12.53
N ASN A 248 0.92 -0.08 -11.40
CA ASN A 248 1.74 1.11 -11.33
C ASN A 248 3.18 0.84 -11.80
N VAL A 249 3.67 1.70 -12.69
CA VAL A 249 5.08 1.74 -13.10
C VAL A 249 5.94 2.48 -12.07
N GLU A 250 5.31 3.37 -11.28
CA GLU A 250 5.83 4.10 -10.11
C GLU A 250 6.86 5.18 -10.41
N THR A 251 7.82 4.95 -11.32
CA THR A 251 8.85 5.92 -11.67
C THR A 251 9.34 5.77 -13.11
N VAL A 252 10.14 6.70 -13.58
CA VAL A 252 10.74 6.66 -14.93
C VAL A 252 11.74 5.52 -15.09
N ARG A 253 12.01 5.14 -16.34
CA ARG A 253 12.85 3.99 -16.72
C ARG A 253 14.20 3.95 -15.99
N ASP A 254 14.91 5.07 -15.92
CA ASP A 254 16.24 5.19 -15.30
C ASP A 254 16.23 4.96 -13.79
N LEU A 255 15.12 5.26 -13.11
CA LEU A 255 15.02 5.19 -11.66
C LEU A 255 14.46 3.86 -11.15
N GLN A 256 13.99 2.98 -12.02
CA GLN A 256 13.34 1.71 -11.65
C GLN A 256 14.14 0.90 -10.62
N ARG A 257 15.42 0.61 -10.92
CA ARG A 257 16.29 -0.18 -10.03
C ARG A 257 16.63 0.55 -8.73
N HIS A 258 16.57 1.88 -8.73
CA HIS A 258 16.78 2.69 -7.52
C HIS A 258 15.53 2.74 -6.65
N VAL A 259 14.34 2.71 -7.23
CA VAL A 259 13.07 2.97 -6.53
C VAL A 259 12.35 1.69 -6.15
N ARG A 260 12.25 0.74 -7.07
CA ARG A 260 11.49 -0.50 -6.91
C ARG A 260 12.40 -1.67 -6.57
N ASP A 261 11.80 -2.76 -6.11
CA ASP A 261 12.51 -4.02 -5.93
C ASP A 261 13.17 -4.46 -7.26
N PRO A 262 14.39 -5.02 -7.26
CA PRO A 262 15.10 -5.42 -8.48
C PRO A 262 14.35 -6.43 -9.37
N ARG A 263 13.34 -7.13 -8.84
CA ARG A 263 12.47 -8.04 -9.60
C ARG A 263 11.42 -7.32 -10.45
N ALA A 264 11.18 -6.04 -10.18
CA ALA A 264 10.29 -5.19 -10.97
C ALA A 264 11.09 -4.32 -11.94
N ASN A 265 10.56 -4.10 -13.14
CA ASN A 265 11.18 -3.21 -14.13
C ASN A 265 10.12 -2.56 -15.03
N PHE A 266 10.55 -1.52 -15.76
CA PHE A 266 9.67 -0.70 -16.60
C PHE A 266 8.95 -1.52 -17.68
N ASP A 267 9.70 -2.30 -18.46
CA ASP A 267 9.15 -3.03 -19.60
C ASP A 267 8.25 -4.19 -19.19
N GLN A 268 8.58 -4.87 -18.09
CA GLN A 268 7.71 -5.86 -17.46
C GLN A 268 6.39 -5.23 -17.02
N SER A 269 6.42 -4.11 -16.33
CA SER A 269 5.22 -3.38 -15.93
C SER A 269 4.34 -2.97 -17.12
N LEU A 270 4.95 -2.53 -18.23
CA LEU A 270 4.20 -2.23 -19.45
C LEU A 270 3.70 -3.49 -20.17
N SER A 271 4.42 -4.61 -20.09
CA SER A 271 3.99 -5.88 -20.67
C SER A 271 2.69 -6.38 -20.01
N VAL A 272 2.54 -6.20 -18.69
CA VAL A 272 1.31 -6.51 -17.94
C VAL A 272 0.13 -5.73 -18.52
N LEU A 273 0.25 -4.40 -18.60
CA LEU A 273 -0.82 -3.53 -19.10
C LEU A 273 -1.16 -3.80 -20.57
N ARG A 274 -0.14 -4.01 -21.42
CA ARG A 274 -0.36 -4.42 -22.83
C ARG A 274 -1.08 -5.76 -22.93
N HIS A 275 -0.74 -6.72 -22.07
CA HIS A 275 -1.35 -8.04 -22.12
C HIS A 275 -2.83 -7.98 -21.72
N VAL A 276 -3.19 -7.19 -20.71
CA VAL A 276 -4.61 -6.95 -20.36
C VAL A 276 -5.41 -6.44 -21.55
N LYS A 277 -4.86 -5.47 -22.30
CA LYS A 277 -5.51 -4.95 -23.52
C LYS A 277 -5.66 -5.98 -24.63
N LYS A 278 -4.72 -6.91 -24.76
CA LYS A 278 -4.81 -8.03 -25.72
C LYS A 278 -5.87 -9.04 -25.33
N VAL A 279 -5.96 -9.38 -24.04
CA VAL A 279 -6.92 -10.37 -23.52
C VAL A 279 -8.33 -9.81 -23.51
N LYS A 280 -8.51 -8.56 -23.07
CA LYS A 280 -9.82 -7.93 -22.90
C LYS A 280 -9.76 -6.43 -23.17
N SER A 281 -9.86 -6.06 -24.44
CA SER A 281 -9.73 -4.68 -24.93
C SER A 281 -10.67 -3.67 -24.26
N GLY A 282 -11.86 -4.12 -23.83
CA GLY A 282 -12.86 -3.30 -23.16
C GLY A 282 -12.53 -2.93 -21.70
N VAL A 283 -11.58 -3.61 -21.05
CA VAL A 283 -11.15 -3.26 -19.68
C VAL A 283 -10.33 -1.99 -19.71
N LEU A 284 -10.65 -1.04 -18.82
CA LEU A 284 -9.84 0.14 -18.63
C LEU A 284 -8.56 -0.21 -17.90
N THR A 285 -7.45 0.33 -18.36
CA THR A 285 -6.11 0.16 -17.81
C THR A 285 -5.63 1.45 -17.20
N LYS A 286 -4.95 1.34 -16.05
CA LYS A 286 -4.52 2.49 -15.28
C LYS A 286 -3.10 2.29 -14.76
N THR A 287 -2.32 3.37 -14.75
CA THR A 287 -0.97 3.38 -14.17
C THR A 287 -0.73 4.68 -13.41
N SER A 288 0.39 4.73 -12.69
CA SER A 288 0.83 5.91 -11.97
C SER A 288 2.33 6.17 -12.12
N LEU A 289 2.70 7.44 -11.92
CA LEU A 289 4.06 7.85 -11.56
C LEU A 289 4.04 8.69 -10.29
N MET A 290 4.98 8.41 -9.40
CA MET A 290 5.30 9.30 -8.30
C MET A 290 6.38 10.28 -8.75
N LEU A 291 6.15 11.57 -8.51
CA LEU A 291 7.09 12.64 -8.81
C LEU A 291 7.87 13.07 -7.56
N GLY A 292 9.07 13.61 -7.74
CA GLY A 292 9.96 14.03 -6.66
C GLY A 292 10.99 12.98 -6.23
N LEU A 293 11.24 11.97 -7.06
CA LEU A 293 12.25 10.92 -6.85
C LEU A 293 13.58 11.21 -7.57
N GLY A 294 13.65 12.31 -8.31
CA GLY A 294 14.83 12.76 -9.06
C GLY A 294 14.70 12.60 -10.56
N GLU A 295 13.50 12.27 -11.05
CA GLU A 295 13.17 12.24 -12.46
C GLU A 295 13.20 13.65 -13.09
N THR A 296 13.53 13.72 -14.37
CA THR A 296 13.48 14.96 -15.16
C THR A 296 12.21 15.03 -15.99
N ASP A 297 11.82 16.24 -16.41
CA ASP A 297 10.66 16.44 -17.29
C ASP A 297 10.74 15.62 -18.58
N ALA A 298 11.92 15.55 -19.19
CA ALA A 298 12.13 14.75 -20.40
C ALA A 298 11.87 13.25 -20.16
N GLN A 299 12.29 12.74 -19.01
CA GLN A 299 12.05 11.34 -18.62
C GLN A 299 10.58 11.08 -18.30
N ILE A 300 9.89 12.02 -17.64
CA ILE A 300 8.45 11.92 -17.40
C ILE A 300 7.72 11.86 -18.74
N HIS A 301 8.00 12.81 -19.64
CA HIS A 301 7.36 12.86 -20.96
C HIS A 301 7.61 11.58 -21.78
N ALA A 302 8.84 11.05 -21.75
CA ALA A 302 9.15 9.77 -22.39
C ALA A 302 8.35 8.60 -21.78
N ALA A 303 8.23 8.55 -20.46
CA ALA A 303 7.42 7.53 -19.79
C ALA A 303 5.94 7.63 -20.17
N LEU A 304 5.37 8.84 -20.24
CA LEU A 304 3.98 9.04 -20.65
C LEU A 304 3.73 8.57 -22.09
N LYS A 305 4.69 8.82 -23.00
CA LYS A 305 4.66 8.31 -24.36
C LYS A 305 4.64 6.78 -24.39
N ASP A 306 5.55 6.13 -23.65
CA ASP A 306 5.61 4.67 -23.55
C ASP A 306 4.31 4.06 -22.98
N PHE A 307 3.64 4.76 -22.06
CA PHE A 307 2.35 4.34 -21.49
C PHE A 307 1.24 4.40 -22.53
N ARG A 308 1.16 5.47 -23.32
CA ARG A 308 0.18 5.60 -24.40
C ARG A 308 0.42 4.56 -25.50
N GLU A 309 1.67 4.36 -25.91
CA GLU A 309 2.04 3.31 -26.88
C GLU A 309 1.71 1.90 -26.38
N SER A 310 1.66 1.71 -25.06
CA SER A 310 1.24 0.46 -24.41
C SER A 310 -0.29 0.34 -24.25
N GLY A 311 -1.07 1.32 -24.71
CA GLY A 311 -2.53 1.31 -24.64
C GLY A 311 -3.12 1.65 -23.27
N VAL A 312 -2.34 2.29 -22.38
CA VAL A 312 -2.80 2.62 -21.02
C VAL A 312 -3.82 3.75 -21.04
N ASP A 313 -5.06 3.52 -20.58
CA ASP A 313 -6.14 4.52 -20.70
C ASP A 313 -6.04 5.65 -19.68
N CYS A 314 -5.67 5.33 -18.44
CA CYS A 314 -5.75 6.25 -17.31
C CYS A 314 -4.39 6.45 -16.65
N LEU A 315 -4.09 7.69 -16.28
CA LEU A 315 -2.84 8.10 -15.67
C LEU A 315 -3.09 8.81 -14.34
N THR A 316 -2.29 8.49 -13.32
CA THR A 316 -2.20 9.29 -12.10
C THR A 316 -0.78 9.77 -11.84
N LEU A 317 -0.63 11.04 -11.48
CA LEU A 317 0.64 11.66 -11.14
C LEU A 317 0.52 12.27 -9.75
N GLY A 318 1.34 11.80 -8.81
CA GLY A 318 1.28 12.20 -7.41
C GLY A 318 2.65 12.53 -6.84
N GLN A 319 2.70 13.32 -5.77
CA GLN A 319 3.97 13.57 -5.07
C GLN A 319 4.41 12.29 -4.32
N TYR A 320 5.68 11.91 -4.50
CA TYR A 320 6.33 10.96 -3.62
C TYR A 320 6.44 11.55 -2.22
N MET A 321 5.87 10.85 -1.25
CA MET A 321 5.92 11.21 0.16
C MET A 321 6.74 10.17 0.88
N GLN A 322 7.85 10.58 1.51
CA GLN A 322 8.70 9.66 2.26
C GLN A 322 7.95 9.11 3.48
N PRO A 323 7.61 7.81 3.54
CA PRO A 323 6.82 7.27 4.64
C PRO A 323 7.63 7.16 5.93
N THR A 324 8.88 6.72 5.84
CA THR A 324 9.81 6.59 6.98
C THR A 324 11.21 7.07 6.59
N LYS A 325 12.05 7.36 7.59
CA LYS A 325 13.47 7.73 7.37
C LYS A 325 14.29 6.67 6.62
N ARG A 326 13.85 5.41 6.60
CA ARG A 326 14.54 4.31 5.91
C ARG A 326 14.22 4.28 4.42
N ASN A 327 13.09 4.87 4.02
CA ASN A 327 12.68 4.96 2.63
C ASN A 327 13.46 6.05 1.90
N LEU A 328 13.33 6.08 0.57
CA LEU A 328 13.95 7.11 -0.28
C LEU A 328 13.65 8.51 0.24
N LYS A 329 14.64 9.38 0.12
CA LYS A 329 14.45 10.80 0.41
C LYS A 329 13.70 11.42 -0.76
N VAL A 330 12.87 12.42 -0.46
CA VAL A 330 12.26 13.27 -1.49
C VAL A 330 13.37 14.12 -2.10
N GLU A 331 13.58 14.02 -3.40
CA GLU A 331 14.54 14.85 -4.14
C GLU A 331 13.95 16.22 -4.49
N GLU A 332 12.65 16.26 -4.77
CA GLU A 332 11.95 17.48 -5.13
C GLU A 332 10.49 17.47 -4.64
N TYR A 333 10.03 18.59 -4.08
CA TYR A 333 8.60 18.84 -3.91
C TYR A 333 8.07 19.59 -5.12
N VAL A 334 7.30 18.89 -5.94
CA VAL A 334 6.71 19.40 -7.16
C VAL A 334 5.58 20.37 -6.81
N THR A 335 5.52 21.48 -7.52
CA THR A 335 4.51 22.53 -7.27
C THR A 335 3.16 22.15 -7.90
N PRO A 336 2.04 22.66 -7.38
CA PRO A 336 0.71 22.44 -7.97
C PRO A 336 0.62 22.84 -9.44
N GLU A 337 1.27 23.94 -9.85
CA GLU A 337 1.28 24.42 -11.23
C GLU A 337 1.97 23.42 -12.14
N LYS A 338 3.03 22.76 -11.65
CA LYS A 338 3.72 21.71 -12.38
C LYS A 338 2.87 20.45 -12.52
N PHE A 339 2.09 20.10 -11.49
CA PHE A 339 1.10 19.03 -11.61
C PHE A 339 0.00 19.38 -12.62
N ALA A 340 -0.53 20.60 -12.60
CA ALA A 340 -1.54 21.07 -13.56
C ALA A 340 -0.99 21.05 -15.00
N TYR A 341 0.28 21.41 -15.21
CA TYR A 341 0.96 21.25 -16.48
C TYR A 341 0.94 19.78 -16.94
N TRP A 342 1.32 18.84 -16.07
CA TRP A 342 1.32 17.42 -16.43
C TRP A 342 -0.08 16.84 -16.66
N GLU A 343 -1.10 17.37 -15.98
CA GLU A 343 -2.49 17.01 -16.25
C GLU A 343 -2.87 17.32 -17.70
N LYS A 344 -2.56 18.55 -18.13
CA LYS A 344 -2.80 19.01 -19.49
C LYS A 344 -2.03 18.19 -20.51
N VAL A 345 -0.75 17.90 -20.26
CA VAL A 345 0.06 17.04 -21.13
C VAL A 345 -0.56 15.65 -21.28
N GLY A 346 -1.01 15.03 -20.17
CA GLY A 346 -1.68 13.73 -20.23
C GLY A 346 -2.98 13.78 -21.05
N GLN A 347 -3.79 14.82 -20.87
CA GLN A 347 -5.00 15.02 -21.67
C GLN A 347 -4.69 15.19 -23.16
N GLU A 348 -3.68 15.99 -23.51
CA GLU A 348 -3.23 16.22 -24.90
C GLU A 348 -2.66 14.94 -25.55
N MET A 349 -2.03 14.07 -24.76
CA MET A 349 -1.55 12.75 -25.21
C MET A 349 -2.68 11.71 -25.38
N GLY A 350 -3.93 12.08 -25.06
CA GLY A 350 -5.11 11.25 -25.27
C GLY A 350 -5.30 10.15 -24.22
N PHE A 351 -4.78 10.31 -23.00
CA PHE A 351 -5.28 9.51 -21.89
C PHE A 351 -6.77 9.81 -21.70
N VAL A 352 -7.58 8.77 -21.51
CA VAL A 352 -9.02 8.89 -21.24
C VAL A 352 -9.26 9.68 -19.95
N TYR A 353 -8.34 9.51 -18.99
CA TYR A 353 -8.35 10.21 -17.72
C TYR A 353 -6.92 10.48 -17.25
N THR A 354 -6.63 11.71 -16.84
CA THR A 354 -5.37 12.05 -16.16
C THR A 354 -5.71 12.75 -14.85
N ALA A 355 -5.29 12.17 -13.72
CA ALA A 355 -5.27 12.86 -12.43
C ALA A 355 -3.84 13.30 -12.14
N SER A 356 -3.61 14.58 -11.88
CA SER A 356 -2.27 15.07 -11.55
C SER A 356 -2.36 16.08 -10.43
N GLY A 357 -1.72 15.79 -9.30
CA GLY A 357 -1.77 16.69 -8.15
C GLY A 357 -0.93 16.21 -6.99
N PRO A 358 -0.55 17.11 -6.05
CA PRO A 358 0.37 16.76 -4.98
C PRO A 358 -0.11 15.59 -4.12
N LEU A 359 -1.40 15.56 -3.79
CA LEU A 359 -2.01 14.51 -2.95
C LEU A 359 -2.64 13.38 -3.76
N VAL A 360 -2.54 13.40 -5.09
CA VAL A 360 -3.10 12.34 -5.94
C VAL A 360 -2.41 11.01 -5.64
N ARG A 361 -3.23 9.96 -5.52
CA ARG A 361 -2.82 8.56 -5.39
C ARG A 361 -3.51 7.75 -6.48
N THR A 362 -2.99 6.56 -6.77
CA THR A 362 -3.64 5.65 -7.74
C THR A 362 -5.11 5.41 -7.37
N SER A 363 -5.41 5.21 -6.08
CA SER A 363 -6.78 5.05 -5.58
C SER A 363 -7.45 6.34 -5.09
N TYR A 364 -7.05 7.51 -5.61
CA TYR A 364 -7.66 8.77 -5.20
C TYR A 364 -9.02 9.02 -5.86
N ARG A 365 -9.97 9.50 -5.06
CA ARG A 365 -11.42 9.62 -5.33
C ARG A 365 -11.79 10.26 -6.66
N ALA A 366 -11.03 11.28 -7.09
CA ALA A 366 -11.33 12.02 -8.32
C ALA A 366 -11.31 11.12 -9.57
N GLY A 367 -10.45 10.10 -9.60
CA GLY A 367 -10.40 9.15 -10.70
C GLY A 367 -11.58 8.19 -10.70
N GLU A 368 -12.06 7.81 -9.53
CA GLU A 368 -13.11 6.83 -9.37
C GLU A 368 -14.47 7.38 -9.79
N PHE A 369 -14.76 8.66 -9.50
CA PHE A 369 -15.99 9.32 -9.96
C PHE A 369 -16.03 9.44 -11.49
N PHE A 370 -14.91 9.85 -12.10
CA PHE A 370 -14.82 9.94 -13.56
C PHE A 370 -14.95 8.55 -14.21
N LEU A 371 -14.26 7.55 -13.68
CA LEU A 371 -14.31 6.18 -14.17
C LEU A 371 -15.70 5.58 -14.02
N LYS A 372 -16.38 5.82 -12.88
CA LYS A 372 -17.77 5.41 -12.67
C LYS A 372 -18.68 5.96 -13.75
N ASN A 373 -18.66 7.28 -13.95
CA ASN A 373 -19.51 7.93 -14.97
C ASN A 373 -19.18 7.44 -16.39
N LEU A 374 -17.89 7.21 -16.70
CA LEU A 374 -17.46 6.71 -18.00
C LEU A 374 -17.95 5.27 -18.24
N LEU A 375 -17.82 4.40 -17.24
CA LEU A 375 -18.24 3.00 -17.31
C LEU A 375 -19.76 2.87 -17.36
N GLU A 376 -20.49 3.72 -16.63
CA GLU A 376 -21.95 3.80 -16.71
C GLU A 376 -22.40 4.23 -18.11
N LYS A 377 -21.79 5.28 -18.69
CA LYS A 377 -22.08 5.69 -20.09
C LYS A 377 -21.84 4.57 -21.10
N LYS A 378 -20.70 3.89 -21.02
CA LYS A 378 -20.38 2.75 -21.91
C LYS A 378 -21.39 1.59 -21.78
N LYS A 379 -21.86 1.31 -20.56
CA LYS A 379 -22.89 0.27 -20.33
C LYS A 379 -24.23 0.68 -20.97
N THR A 380 -24.61 1.94 -20.86
CA THR A 380 -25.84 2.46 -21.48
C THR A 380 -25.76 2.42 -23.00
N GLU A 381 -24.66 2.88 -23.61
CA GLU A 381 -24.46 2.87 -25.06
C GLU A 381 -24.45 1.45 -25.64
N GLY A 382 -23.70 0.52 -25.02
CA GLY A 382 -23.67 -0.88 -25.47
C GLY A 382 -24.99 -1.64 -25.28
N SER A 383 -25.85 -1.21 -24.33
CA SER A 383 -27.19 -1.79 -24.18
C SER A 383 -28.19 -1.32 -25.23
N ILE A 384 -27.96 -0.15 -25.83
CA ILE A 384 -28.78 0.39 -26.92
C ILE A 384 -28.40 -0.32 -28.23
N GLU A 385 -27.11 -0.47 -28.52
CA GLU A 385 -26.62 -1.20 -29.71
C GLU A 385 -26.96 -2.69 -29.72
N ALA A 386 -27.16 -3.31 -28.55
CA ALA A 386 -27.57 -4.72 -28.45
C ALA A 386 -29.09 -4.93 -28.51
N ALA A 387 -29.88 -3.86 -28.45
CA ALA A 387 -31.34 -3.87 -28.50
C ALA A 387 -31.91 -3.48 -29.88
N GLU A 388 -31.07 -2.93 -30.76
CA GLU A 388 -31.29 -2.75 -32.20
C GLU A 388 -30.83 -3.99 -32.99
#